data_AF-A0A4R5FLA3-F1
#
_entry.id   AF-A0A4R5FLA3-F1
#
_cell.length_a   1.000
_cell.length_b   1.000
_cell.length_c   1.000
_cell.angle_alpha   90.00
_cell.angle_beta   90.00
_cell.angle_gamma   90.00
#
_symmetry.space_group_name_H-M   'P 1'
#
loop_
_entity.id
_entity.type
_entity.pdbx_description
1 polymer ?
#
loop_
_entity_poly.entity_id
_entity_poly.type
_entity_poly.pdbx_seq_one_letter_code
_entity_poly.pdbx_strand_id
1 'polypeptide(L)'
;MKTINETDTLKETIQLLKIKQANELVYLKDQYYHTYESLKPLNLIKNAFGQMATSSDFKGNILSNVIGISTGYLTKKVLLGSTHNPVKRILGTLLQFVITNLVTKHSDTSKS
;
A
#
# COMPACT_ATOMS: atom_id res chain seq x y z
N MET A 1 -42.63 -57.89 -1.71
CA MET A 1 -42.25 -56.56 -2.25
C MET A 1 -43.26 -55.54 -1.72
N LYS A 2 -42.82 -54.53 -0.97
CA LYS A 2 -43.71 -53.44 -0.55
C LYS A 2 -44.11 -52.66 -1.81
N THR A 3 -45.40 -52.55 -2.09
CA THR A 3 -45.93 -51.69 -3.16
C THR A 3 -45.54 -50.26 -2.82
N ILE A 4 -44.69 -49.66 -3.64
CA ILE A 4 -44.30 -48.26 -3.50
C ILE A 4 -45.57 -47.44 -3.68
N ASN A 5 -46.06 -46.82 -2.60
CA ASN A 5 -47.23 -45.97 -2.63
C ASN A 5 -46.79 -44.60 -3.12
N GLU A 6 -47.24 -44.20 -4.31
CA GLU A 6 -46.90 -42.90 -4.92
C GLU A 6 -47.21 -41.72 -3.99
N THR A 7 -48.21 -41.86 -3.12
CA THR A 7 -48.55 -40.84 -2.11
C THR A 7 -47.46 -40.70 -1.04
N ASP A 8 -46.83 -41.80 -0.63
CA ASP A 8 -45.77 -41.79 0.37
C ASP A 8 -44.48 -41.22 -0.23
N THR A 9 -44.15 -41.59 -1.46
CA THR A 9 -43.04 -40.99 -2.22
C THR A 9 -43.22 -39.47 -2.41
N LEU A 10 -44.45 -39.03 -2.72
CA LEU A 10 -44.75 -37.60 -2.86
C LEU A 10 -44.53 -36.85 -1.53
N LYS A 11 -44.98 -37.40 -0.41
CA LYS A 11 -44.78 -36.80 0.92
C LYS A 11 -43.31 -36.71 1.29
N GLU A 12 -42.54 -37.77 1.08
CA GLU A 12 -41.09 -37.78 1.33
C GLU A 12 -40.38 -36.73 0.47
N THR A 13 -40.75 -36.62 -0.81
CA THR A 13 -40.20 -35.63 -1.72
C THR A 13 -40.52 -34.21 -1.27
N ILE A 14 -41.76 -33.93 -0.85
CA ILE A 14 -42.16 -32.63 -0.30
C ILE A 14 -41.34 -32.29 0.95
N GLN A 15 -41.15 -33.26 1.84
CA GLN A 15 -40.34 -33.06 3.05
C GLN A 15 -38.88 -32.75 2.71
N LEU A 16 -38.30 -33.49 1.76
CA LEU A 16 -36.93 -33.26 1.28
C LEU A 16 -36.79 -31.87 0.65
N LEU A 17 -37.75 -31.46 -0.17
CA LEU A 17 -37.76 -30.13 -0.78
C LEU A 17 -37.90 -29.01 0.26
N LYS A 18 -38.72 -29.19 1.31
CA LYS A 18 -38.82 -28.22 2.40
C LYS A 18 -37.51 -28.07 3.17
N ILE A 19 -36.83 -29.19 3.46
CA ILE A 19 -35.52 -29.18 4.11
C ILE A 19 -34.50 -28.47 3.22
N LYS A 20 -34.48 -28.79 1.92
CA LYS A 20 -33.60 -28.14 0.95
C LYS A 20 -33.84 -26.63 0.89
N GLN A 21 -35.09 -26.21 0.76
CA GLN A 21 -35.46 -24.80 0.74
C GLN A 21 -35.03 -24.07 2.01
N ALA A 22 -35.24 -24.69 3.19
CA ALA A 22 -34.81 -24.08 4.45
C ALA A 22 -33.29 -23.87 4.51
N ASN A 23 -32.51 -24.87 4.08
CA ASN A 23 -31.05 -24.77 4.01
C ASN A 23 -30.58 -23.73 2.99
N GLU A 24 -31.19 -23.68 1.82
CA GLU A 24 -30.89 -22.68 0.78
C GLU A 24 -31.16 -21.26 1.27
N LEU A 25 -32.23 -21.07 2.05
CA LEU A 25 -32.58 -19.76 2.62
C LEU A 25 -31.56 -19.31 3.68
N VAL A 26 -31.05 -20.25 4.49
CA VAL A 26 -29.95 -19.97 5.43
C VAL A 26 -28.69 -19.56 4.68
N TYR A 27 -28.31 -20.33 3.65
CA TYR A 27 -27.14 -20.01 2.84
C TYR A 27 -27.27 -18.66 2.13
N LEU A 28 -28.44 -18.34 1.60
CA LEU A 28 -28.70 -17.07 0.94
C LEU A 28 -28.55 -15.89 1.91
N LYS A 29 -29.04 -16.02 3.15
CA LYS A 29 -28.87 -14.98 4.18
C LYS A 29 -27.41 -14.77 4.54
N ASP A 30 -26.65 -15.85 4.65
CA ASP A 30 -25.23 -15.81 4.95
C ASP A 30 -24.43 -15.14 3.83
N GLN A 31 -24.66 -15.54 2.58
CA GLN A 31 -24.06 -14.91 1.40
C GLN A 31 -24.44 -13.44 1.26
N TYR A 32 -25.70 -13.09 1.54
CA TYR A 32 -26.13 -11.70 1.56
C TYR A 32 -25.36 -10.89 2.61
N TYR A 33 -25.24 -11.39 3.84
CA TYR A 33 -24.51 -10.74 4.91
C TYR A 33 -23.04 -10.56 4.54
N HIS A 34 -22.36 -11.61 4.08
CA HIS A 34 -20.96 -11.55 3.67
C HIS A 34 -20.72 -10.59 2.50
N THR A 35 -21.60 -10.61 1.50
CA THR A 35 -21.52 -9.70 0.35
C THR A 35 -21.68 -8.26 0.82
N TYR A 36 -22.72 -7.97 1.62
CA TYR A 36 -22.97 -6.64 2.17
C TYR A 36 -21.80 -6.14 3.01
N GLU A 37 -21.28 -6.97 3.92
CA GLU A 37 -20.08 -6.63 4.71
C GLU A 37 -18.88 -6.36 3.81
N SER A 38 -18.63 -7.19 2.78
CA SER A 38 -17.48 -7.02 1.88
C SER A 38 -17.52 -5.71 1.08
N LEU A 39 -18.73 -5.25 0.75
CA LEU A 39 -18.96 -3.99 0.02
C LEU A 39 -18.90 -2.76 0.92
N LYS A 40 -18.82 -2.91 2.24
CA LYS A 40 -18.62 -1.77 3.14
C LYS A 40 -17.27 -1.09 2.80
N PRO A 41 -17.23 0.26 2.73
CA PRO A 41 -16.02 0.99 2.36
C PRO A 41 -14.80 0.61 3.22
N LEU A 42 -14.99 0.39 4.52
CA LEU A 42 -13.92 -0.03 5.42
C LEU A 42 -13.29 -1.38 5.02
N ASN A 43 -14.11 -2.35 4.61
CA ASN A 43 -13.65 -3.66 4.19
C ASN A 43 -13.05 -3.63 2.77
N LEU A 44 -13.59 -2.80 1.88
CA LEU A 44 -12.99 -2.54 0.56
C LEU A 44 -11.59 -1.94 0.69
N ILE A 45 -11.43 -0.92 1.54
CA ILE A 45 -10.13 -0.30 1.85
C ILE A 45 -9.20 -1.35 2.45
N LYS A 46 -9.63 -2.09 3.47
CA LYS A 46 -8.83 -3.15 4.10
C LYS A 46 -8.34 -4.18 3.09
N ASN A 47 -9.21 -4.63 2.18
CA ASN A 47 -8.87 -5.61 1.15
C ASN A 47 -7.93 -5.02 0.10
N ALA A 48 -8.12 -3.77 -0.30
CA ALA A 48 -7.24 -3.08 -1.25
C ALA A 48 -5.84 -2.86 -0.64
N PHE A 49 -5.75 -2.37 0.60
CA PHE A 49 -4.48 -2.17 1.30
C PHE A 49 -3.78 -3.48 1.63
N GLY A 50 -4.51 -4.52 2.03
CA GLY A 50 -3.95 -5.85 2.28
C GLY A 50 -3.28 -6.42 1.03
N GLN A 51 -3.99 -6.40 -0.11
CA GLN A 51 -3.46 -6.87 -1.39
C GLN A 51 -2.28 -6.03 -1.89
N MET A 52 -2.37 -4.71 -1.75
CA MET A 52 -1.33 -3.78 -2.14
C MET A 52 -0.07 -3.96 -1.29
N ALA A 53 -0.21 -4.08 0.04
CA ALA A 53 0.89 -4.30 0.97
C ALA A 53 1.64 -5.63 0.73
N THR A 54 0.95 -6.66 0.24
CA THR A 54 1.56 -7.95 -0.11
C THR A 54 2.23 -7.99 -1.48
N SER A 55 1.99 -7.00 -2.34
CA SER A 55 2.63 -6.95 -3.67
C SER A 55 4.10 -6.52 -3.57
N SER A 56 4.99 -7.26 -4.24
CA SER A 56 6.44 -6.99 -4.24
C SER A 56 6.76 -5.59 -4.79
N ASP A 57 6.00 -5.14 -5.80
CA ASP A 57 6.17 -3.83 -6.43
C ASP A 57 5.83 -2.68 -5.49
N PHE A 58 4.78 -2.81 -4.67
CA PHE A 58 4.41 -1.78 -3.70
C PHE A 58 5.44 -1.66 -2.57
N LYS A 59 6.00 -2.79 -2.11
CA LYS A 59 7.07 -2.76 -1.10
C LYS A 59 8.32 -2.02 -1.62
N GLY A 60 8.68 -2.27 -2.89
CA GLY A 60 9.77 -1.55 -3.56
C GLY A 60 9.48 -0.05 -3.72
N ASN A 61 8.27 0.30 -4.17
CA ASN A 61 7.85 1.68 -4.40
C ASN A 61 7.66 2.49 -3.11
N ILE A 62 7.19 1.88 -2.02
CA ILE A 62 7.15 2.55 -0.71
C ILE A 62 8.57 2.84 -0.23
N LEU A 63 9.46 1.86 -0.30
CA LEU A 63 10.83 2.03 0.20
C LEU A 63 11.56 3.14 -0.58
N SER A 64 11.45 3.14 -1.91
CA SER A 64 12.04 4.19 -2.74
C SER A 64 11.40 5.56 -2.50
N ASN A 65 10.09 5.64 -2.30
CA ASN A 65 9.41 6.90 -1.98
C ASN A 65 9.78 7.43 -0.59
N VAL A 66 9.88 6.58 0.43
CA VAL A 66 10.33 6.98 1.78
C VAL A 66 11.77 7.48 1.74
N ILE A 67 12.65 6.79 1.01
CA ILE A 67 14.03 7.22 0.78
C ILE A 67 14.04 8.55 0.02
N GLY A 68 13.25 8.72 -1.04
CA GLY A 68 13.17 9.95 -1.82
C GLY A 68 12.64 11.14 -1.02
N ILE A 69 11.60 10.95 -0.21
CA ILE A 69 11.03 11.99 0.65
C ILE A 69 12.01 12.37 1.75
N SER A 70 12.59 11.40 2.44
CA SER A 70 13.57 11.67 3.51
C SER A 70 14.82 12.33 2.95
N THR A 71 15.35 11.85 1.82
CA THR A 71 16.51 12.44 1.14
C THR A 71 16.19 13.84 0.64
N GLY A 72 15.03 14.06 0.01
CA GLY A 72 14.59 15.38 -0.44
C GLY A 72 14.37 16.36 0.71
N TYR A 73 13.81 15.90 1.83
CA TYR A 73 13.63 16.70 3.04
C TYR A 73 14.98 17.05 3.70
N LEU A 74 15.88 16.07 3.84
CA LEU A 74 17.23 16.29 4.34
C LEU A 74 18.00 17.23 3.43
N THR A 75 17.91 17.06 2.11
CA THR A 75 18.52 17.94 1.11
C THR A 75 17.97 19.35 1.22
N LYS A 76 16.64 19.54 1.31
CA LYS A 76 16.03 20.86 1.51
C LYS A 76 16.47 21.50 2.83
N LYS A 77 16.51 20.72 3.91
CA LYS A 77 16.94 21.17 5.23
C LYS A 77 18.44 21.51 5.27
N VAL A 78 19.28 20.77 4.53
CA VAL A 78 20.75 20.93 4.50
C VAL A 78 21.21 21.94 3.44
N LEU A 79 20.52 22.11 2.32
CA LEU A 79 20.94 23.03 1.25
C LEU A 79 20.16 24.35 1.24
N LEU A 80 18.83 24.33 1.43
CA LEU A 80 17.98 25.54 1.26
C LEU A 80 17.57 26.20 2.57
N GLY A 81 17.62 25.52 3.71
CA GLY A 81 17.26 26.12 5.00
C GLY A 81 18.35 27.06 5.52
N SER A 82 18.03 28.35 5.72
CA SER A 82 18.82 29.25 6.58
C SER A 82 18.82 28.66 7.99
N THR A 83 19.92 28.02 8.35
CA THR A 83 20.07 27.43 9.68
C THR A 83 21.36 27.96 10.27
N HIS A 84 21.30 28.37 11.53
CA HIS A 84 22.42 28.84 12.35
C HIS A 84 23.41 27.70 12.69
N ASN A 85 23.38 26.60 11.93
CA ASN A 85 24.04 25.35 12.28
C ASN A 85 25.49 25.35 11.80
N PRO A 86 26.48 25.22 12.70
CA PRO A 86 27.91 25.33 12.40
C PRO A 86 28.41 24.34 11.33
N VAL A 87 27.76 23.19 11.17
CA VAL A 87 28.15 22.15 10.20
C VAL A 87 28.08 22.67 8.75
N LYS A 88 27.03 23.43 8.39
CA LYS A 88 26.92 23.99 7.03
C LYS A 88 27.97 25.06 6.76
N ARG A 89 28.32 25.84 7.79
CA ARG A 89 29.38 26.85 7.68
C ARG A 89 30.71 26.18 7.36
N ILE A 90 31.03 25.07 8.05
CA ILE A 90 32.24 24.28 7.79
C ILE A 90 32.22 23.72 6.36
N LEU A 91 31.12 23.09 5.94
CA LEU A 91 31.01 22.51 4.59
C LEU A 91 31.07 23.58 3.49
N GLY A 92 30.43 24.73 3.68
CA GLY A 92 30.47 25.87 2.76
C GLY A 92 31.87 26.48 2.66
N THR A 93 32.57 26.64 3.79
CA THR A 93 33.96 27.12 3.83
C THR A 93 34.91 26.14 3.16
N LEU A 94 34.72 24.83 3.34
CA LEU A 94 35.53 23.80 2.65
C LEU A 94 35.30 23.81 1.14
N LEU A 95 34.04 23.90 0.70
CA LEU A 95 33.71 24.05 -0.73
C LEU A 95 34.32 25.31 -1.33
N GLN A 96 34.18 26.45 -0.64
CA GLN A 96 34.78 27.71 -1.06
C GLN A 96 36.30 27.61 -1.16
N PHE A 97 36.96 26.96 -0.18
CA PHE A 97 38.41 26.75 -0.20
C PHE A 97 38.87 25.89 -1.38
N VAL A 98 38.14 24.82 -1.72
CA VAL A 98 38.45 23.97 -2.89
C VAL A 98 38.27 24.76 -4.19
N ILE A 99 37.15 25.46 -4.36
CA ILE A 99 36.88 26.25 -5.57
C ILE A 99 37.91 27.36 -5.72
N THR A 100 38.22 28.09 -4.65
CA THR A 100 39.22 29.16 -4.67
C THR A 100 40.60 28.61 -5.04
N ASN A 101 41.06 27.50 -4.46
CA ASN A 101 42.34 26.89 -4.82
C ASN A 101 42.41 26.44 -6.28
N LEU A 102 41.30 25.96 -6.85
CA LEU A 102 41.24 25.58 -8.25
C LEU A 102 41.29 26.81 -9.17
N VAL A 103 40.53 27.87 -8.85
CA VAL A 103 40.51 29.11 -9.63
C VAL A 103 41.85 29.84 -9.54
N THR A 104 42.45 29.94 -8.36
CA THR A 104 43.76 30.62 -8.18
C THR A 104 44.87 29.89 -8.92
N LYS A 105 44.87 28.55 -8.91
CA LYS A 105 45.82 27.74 -9.71
C LYS A 105 45.70 27.96 -11.22
N HIS A 106 44.54 28.38 -11.73
CA HIS A 106 44.35 28.67 -13.15
C HIS A 106 44.52 30.16 -13.49
N SER A 107 44.34 31.08 -12.53
CA SER A 107 44.52 32.52 -12.76
C SER A 107 45.98 32.95 -12.86
N ASP A 108 46.91 32.18 -12.27
CA ASP A 108 48.35 32.45 -12.39
C ASP A 108 48.89 32.19 -13.80
N THR A 109 48.17 31.47 -14.65
CA THR A 109 48.53 31.23 -16.08
C THR A 109 48.09 32.38 -17.00
N SER A 110 47.24 33.31 -16.55
CA SER A 110 46.71 34.42 -17.37
C SER A 110 47.21 35.81 -16.95
N LYS A 111 48.32 35.89 -16.20
CA LYS A 111 49.10 37.12 -16.02
C LYS A 111 50.56 36.85 -16.38
N SER A 112 50.83 36.77 -17.68
CA SER A 112 52.14 37.08 -18.26
C SER A 112 51.95 38.00 -19.45
#